data_AF-A0A4R8F509-F1
#
_entry.id   AF-A0A4R8F509-F1
#
_cell.length_a   1.000
_cell.length_b   1.000
_cell.length_c   1.000
_cell.angle_alpha   90.00
_cell.angle_beta   90.00
_cell.angle_gamma   90.00
#
_symmetry.space_group_name_H-M   'P 1'
#
loop_
_entity.id
_entity.type
_entity.pdbx_description
1 polymer ?
#
loop_
_entity_poly.entity_id
_entity_poly.type
_entity_poly.pdbx_seq_one_letter_code
_entity_poly.pdbx_strand_id
1 'polypeptide(L)'
;MRGKELNTQIEHELQLMLVEGFDKSPISAKALHTRLKAKGIVNGGLSTLSNLDRKRLIAAYTDQQLSPLNLRPKEKQQYVNRKTRQALLGRNQQLQDENTELREQLAQNTMSLIEIVKAVKINTVISVESLLAPHVIRELVKR
;
A
#
# COMPACT_ATOMS: atom_id res chain seq x y z
N MET A 1 -18.76 21.64 24.56
CA MET A 1 -17.68 21.78 23.54
C MET A 1 -18.24 22.43 22.27
N ARG A 2 -17.94 23.70 22.01
CA ARG A 2 -18.40 24.41 20.79
C ARG A 2 -17.37 24.24 19.67
N GLY A 3 -17.85 23.82 18.49
CA GLY A 3 -17.23 24.02 17.16
C GLY A 3 -15.76 23.63 16.99
N LYS A 4 -14.85 24.57 17.28
CA LYS A 4 -13.42 24.51 16.95
C LYS A 4 -12.64 23.50 17.80
N GLU A 5 -12.85 23.51 19.11
CA GLU A 5 -12.16 22.60 20.04
C GLU A 5 -12.50 21.13 19.76
N LEU A 6 -13.76 20.87 19.37
CA LEU A 6 -14.18 19.54 18.93
C LEU A 6 -13.49 19.12 17.63
N ASN A 7 -13.23 20.04 16.70
CA ASN A 7 -12.52 19.72 15.47
C ASN A 7 -11.06 19.34 15.75
N THR A 8 -10.39 20.06 16.66
CA THR A 8 -9.01 19.72 17.08
C THR A 8 -8.95 18.34 17.73
N GLN A 9 -9.90 18.01 18.60
CA GLN A 9 -9.97 16.68 19.23
C GLN A 9 -10.26 15.57 18.19
N ILE A 10 -11.12 15.84 17.21
CA ILE A 10 -11.37 14.92 16.09
C ILE A 10 -10.09 14.68 15.30
N GLU A 11 -9.35 15.74 14.97
CA GLU A 11 -8.12 15.64 14.20
C GLU A 11 -7.04 14.87 14.96
N HIS A 12 -6.85 15.17 16.25
CA HIS A 12 -5.93 14.44 17.10
C HIS A 12 -6.27 12.94 17.17
N GLU A 13 -7.56 12.61 17.29
CA GLU A 13 -7.99 11.21 17.28
C GLU A 13 -7.71 10.53 15.94
N LEU A 14 -7.91 11.23 14.81
CA LEU A 14 -7.60 10.73 13.49
C LEU A 14 -6.09 10.49 13.29
N GLN A 15 -5.23 11.37 13.84
CA GLN A 15 -3.78 11.17 13.84
C GLN A 15 -3.38 9.93 14.64
N LEU A 16 -3.98 9.72 15.81
CA LEU A 16 -3.74 8.49 16.59
C LEU A 16 -4.16 7.23 15.81
N MET A 17 -5.34 7.25 15.20
CA MET A 17 -5.81 6.13 14.36
C MET A 17 -4.88 5.88 13.16
N LEU A 18 -4.28 6.94 12.61
CA LEU A 18 -3.31 6.82 11.53
C LEU A 18 -2.02 6.14 11.98
N VAL A 19 -1.48 6.53 13.15
CA VAL A 19 -0.25 5.94 13.74
C VAL A 19 -0.46 4.48 14.15
N GLU A 20 -1.61 4.15 14.73
CA GLU A 20 -1.95 2.76 15.10
C GLU A 20 -2.04 1.84 13.88
N GLY A 21 -2.28 2.42 12.70
CA GLY A 21 -2.30 1.71 11.43
C GLY A 21 -3.63 1.04 11.13
N PHE A 22 -3.76 0.62 9.87
CA PHE A 22 -4.99 0.05 9.33
C PHE A 22 -5.45 -1.22 10.07
N ASP A 23 -4.52 -2.11 10.42
CA ASP A 23 -4.85 -3.42 11.01
C ASP A 23 -5.50 -3.30 12.39
N LYS A 24 -5.14 -2.26 13.14
CA LYS A 24 -5.64 -2.03 14.51
C LYS A 24 -6.80 -1.04 14.53
N SER A 25 -6.73 0.02 13.74
CA SER A 25 -7.66 1.15 13.80
C SER A 25 -8.05 1.67 12.42
N PRO A 26 -8.92 0.96 11.69
CA PRO A 26 -9.41 1.41 10.40
C PRO A 26 -10.24 2.69 10.55
N ILE A 27 -9.86 3.73 9.81
CA ILE A 27 -10.52 5.04 9.86
C ILE A 27 -11.87 4.96 9.15
N SER A 28 -12.92 5.23 9.91
CA SER A 28 -14.28 5.43 9.40
C SER A 28 -15.05 6.35 10.33
N ALA A 29 -16.08 7.03 9.82
CA ALA A 29 -16.92 7.90 10.65
C ALA A 29 -17.53 7.15 11.85
N LYS A 30 -17.86 5.87 11.70
CA LYS A 30 -18.36 5.03 12.79
C LYS A 30 -17.27 4.70 13.81
N ALA A 31 -16.10 4.26 13.36
CA ALA A 31 -14.99 3.90 14.25
C ALA A 31 -14.49 5.11 15.06
N LEU A 32 -14.33 6.25 14.38
CA LEU A 32 -13.98 7.52 15.01
C LEU A 32 -15.03 7.94 16.04
N HIS A 33 -16.34 7.87 15.70
CA HIS A 33 -17.41 8.20 16.65
C HIS A 33 -17.37 7.32 17.90
N THR A 34 -17.22 6.00 17.73
CA THR A 34 -17.12 5.07 18.86
C THR A 34 -15.96 5.43 19.79
N ARG A 35 -14.79 5.77 19.24
CA ARG A 35 -13.60 6.18 20.01
C ARG A 35 -13.84 7.51 20.75
N LEU A 36 -14.35 8.51 20.06
CA LEU A 36 -14.65 9.81 20.66
C LEU A 36 -15.72 9.71 21.77
N LYS A 37 -16.70 8.82 21.60
CA LYS A 37 -17.71 8.53 22.63
C LYS A 37 -17.11 7.79 23.83
N ALA A 38 -16.25 6.79 23.59
CA ALA A 38 -15.55 6.08 24.66
C ALA A 38 -14.65 7.00 25.49
N LYS A 39 -14.06 8.03 24.88
CA LYS A 39 -13.25 9.06 25.54
C LYS A 39 -14.07 10.19 26.19
N GLY A 40 -15.41 10.15 26.10
CA GLY A 40 -16.28 11.19 26.64
C GLY A 40 -16.21 12.54 25.91
N ILE A 41 -15.57 12.60 24.73
CA ILE A 41 -15.41 13.83 23.94
C ILE A 41 -16.73 14.20 23.24
N VAL A 42 -17.50 13.20 22.83
CA VAL A 42 -18.78 13.37 22.14
C VAL A 42 -19.90 12.62 22.85
N ASN A 43 -20.95 13.34 23.22
CA ASN A 43 -22.16 12.78 23.83
C ASN A 43 -23.31 12.59 22.81
N GLY A 44 -23.20 13.20 21.62
CA GLY A 44 -24.20 13.12 20.56
C GLY A 44 -24.06 11.89 19.66
N GLY A 45 -24.99 11.72 18.72
CA GLY A 45 -24.96 10.66 17.72
C GLY A 45 -23.94 10.90 16.60
N LEU A 46 -23.92 10.01 15.60
CA LEU A 46 -23.07 10.13 14.41
C LEU A 46 -23.26 11.46 13.66
N SER A 47 -24.42 12.10 13.82
CA SER A 47 -24.73 13.44 13.28
C SER A 47 -23.70 14.50 13.66
N THR A 48 -22.99 14.33 14.79
CA THR A 48 -21.89 15.20 15.21
C THR A 48 -20.70 15.18 14.24
N LEU A 49 -20.50 14.09 13.50
CA LEU A 49 -19.47 13.96 12.46
C LEU A 49 -20.02 14.20 11.05
N SER A 50 -21.31 14.48 10.90
CA SER A 50 -21.96 14.59 9.59
C SER A 50 -21.79 15.96 8.91
N ASN A 51 -21.15 16.93 9.57
CA ASN A 51 -20.81 18.22 8.96
C ASN A 51 -19.84 18.04 7.78
N LEU A 52 -19.96 18.88 6.75
CA LEU A 52 -19.16 18.82 5.53
C LEU A 52 -17.66 18.87 5.83
N ASP A 53 -17.22 19.78 6.71
CA ASP A 53 -15.80 19.93 7.06
C ASP A 53 -15.25 18.66 7.73
N ARG A 54 -16.01 18.08 8.66
CA ARG A 54 -15.62 16.86 9.38
C ARG A 54 -15.62 15.65 8.47
N LYS A 55 -16.56 15.56 7.54
CA LYS A 55 -16.56 14.50 6.50
C LYS A 55 -15.33 14.60 5.61
N ARG A 56 -14.97 15.81 5.16
CA ARG A 56 -13.76 16.04 4.36
C ARG A 56 -12.50 15.67 5.12
N LEU A 57 -12.41 16.05 6.39
CA LEU A 57 -11.30 15.69 7.26
C LEU A 57 -11.16 14.17 7.40
N ILE A 58 -12.26 13.47 7.73
CA ILE A 58 -12.25 12.01 7.85
C ILE A 58 -11.85 11.35 6.53
N ALA A 59 -12.35 11.85 5.39
CA ALA A 59 -11.99 11.33 4.08
C ALA A 59 -10.49 11.49 3.80
N ALA A 60 -9.92 12.66 4.07
CA ALA A 60 -8.49 12.92 3.88
C ALA A 60 -7.60 11.95 4.71
N TYR A 61 -7.92 11.75 5.99
CA TYR A 61 -7.19 10.82 6.84
C TYR A 61 -7.43 9.35 6.45
N THR A 62 -8.62 9.02 5.94
CA THR A 62 -8.90 7.69 5.37
C THR A 62 -8.02 7.45 4.14
N ASP A 63 -7.95 8.41 3.22
CA ASP A 63 -7.11 8.32 2.03
C ASP A 63 -5.63 8.23 2.39
N GLN A 64 -5.19 8.97 3.41
CA GLN A 64 -3.82 8.88 3.94
C GLN A 64 -3.52 7.50 4.51
N GLN A 65 -4.45 6.89 5.26
CA GLN A 65 -4.28 5.54 5.79
C GLN A 65 -4.25 4.48 4.68
N LEU A 66 -4.97 4.70 3.57
CA LEU A 66 -5.01 3.80 2.42
C LEU A 66 -3.89 4.04 1.40
N SER A 67 -3.21 5.18 1.45
CA SER A 67 -2.17 5.54 0.49
C SER A 67 -1.05 4.49 0.39
N PRO A 68 -0.53 3.92 1.50
CA PRO A 68 0.49 2.87 1.42
C PRO A 68 0.01 1.57 0.76
N LEU A 69 -1.30 1.32 0.74
CA LEU A 69 -1.88 0.09 0.18
C LEU A 69 -1.96 0.13 -1.35
N ASN A 70 -1.72 1.29 -1.99
CA ASN A 70 -1.75 1.48 -3.44
C ASN A 70 -2.99 0.84 -4.11
N LEU A 71 -4.14 0.97 -3.46
CA LEU A 71 -5.40 0.39 -3.93
C LEU A 71 -5.91 1.12 -5.18
N ARG A 72 -6.45 0.36 -6.14
CA ARG A 72 -7.13 0.91 -7.31
C ARG A 72 -8.43 1.63 -6.91
N PRO A 73 -8.97 2.53 -7.73
CA PRO A 73 -10.23 3.23 -7.43
C PRO A 73 -11.39 2.30 -7.06
N LYS A 74 -11.51 1.14 -7.73
CA LYS A 74 -12.53 0.11 -7.41
C LYS A 74 -12.35 -0.48 -6.02
N GLU A 75 -11.12 -0.76 -5.61
CA GLU A 75 -10.77 -1.34 -4.31
C GLU A 75 -10.94 -0.31 -3.19
N LYS A 76 -10.56 0.95 -3.44
CA LYS A 76 -10.87 2.08 -2.54
C LYS A 76 -12.37 2.24 -2.31
N GLN A 77 -13.18 2.14 -3.37
CA GLN A 77 -14.64 2.21 -3.23
C GLN A 77 -15.21 1.01 -2.45
N GLN A 78 -14.68 -0.19 -2.68
CA GLN A 78 -15.04 -1.37 -1.88
C GLN A 78 -14.70 -1.19 -0.40
N TYR A 79 -13.57 -0.54 -0.08
CA TYR A 79 -13.22 -0.18 1.29
C TYR A 79 -14.25 0.76 1.93
N VAL A 80 -14.60 1.86 1.26
CA VAL A 80 -15.62 2.81 1.75
C VAL A 80 -16.95 2.09 1.99
N ASN A 81 -17.27 1.12 1.14
CA ASN A 81 -18.45 0.26 1.25
C ASN A 81 -18.32 -0.88 2.28
N ARG A 82 -17.29 -0.86 3.14
CA ARG A 82 -16.99 -1.87 4.19
C ARG A 82 -16.72 -3.28 3.67
N LYS A 83 -16.39 -3.42 2.38
CA LYS A 83 -15.97 -4.67 1.74
C LYS A 83 -14.43 -4.78 1.73
N THR A 84 -13.80 -4.41 2.83
CA THR A 84 -12.32 -4.32 2.94
C THR A 84 -11.62 -5.63 2.65
N ARG A 85 -12.17 -6.77 3.10
CA ARG A 85 -11.63 -8.10 2.77
C ARG A 85 -11.60 -8.36 1.25
N GLN A 86 -12.64 -7.97 0.52
CA GLN A 86 -12.69 -8.15 -0.94
C GLN A 86 -11.69 -7.26 -1.66
N ALA A 87 -11.54 -6.01 -1.22
CA ALA A 87 -10.54 -5.09 -1.76
C ALA A 87 -9.11 -5.62 -1.57
N LEU A 88 -8.79 -6.12 -0.37
CA LEU A 88 -7.48 -6.69 -0.04
C LEU A 88 -7.20 -7.98 -0.80
N LEU A 89 -8.18 -8.87 -0.92
CA LEU A 89 -8.04 -10.10 -1.72
C LEU A 89 -7.81 -9.79 -3.20
N GLY A 90 -8.56 -8.82 -3.76
CA GLY A 90 -8.38 -8.39 -5.15
C GLY A 90 -6.99 -7.80 -5.42
N ARG A 91 -6.47 -6.98 -4.49
CA ARG A 91 -5.11 -6.43 -4.60
C ARG A 91 -4.04 -7.50 -4.44
N ASN A 92 -4.23 -8.44 -3.52
CA ASN A 92 -3.30 -9.54 -3.33
C ASN A 92 -3.20 -10.42 -4.58
N GLN A 93 -4.35 -10.76 -5.19
CA GLN A 93 -4.36 -11.49 -6.45
C GLN A 93 -3.60 -10.74 -7.54
N GLN A 94 -3.88 -9.44 -7.70
CA GLN A 94 -3.17 -8.62 -8.68
C GLN A 94 -1.64 -8.61 -8.43
N LEU A 95 -1.21 -8.48 -7.17
CA LEU A 95 0.21 -8.53 -6.82
C LEU A 95 0.84 -9.89 -7.14
N GLN A 96 0.10 -10.98 -6.99
CA GLN A 96 0.57 -12.32 -7.37
C GLN A 96 0.70 -12.45 -8.89
N ASP A 97 -0.27 -11.94 -9.64
CA ASP A 97 -0.24 -11.94 -11.11
C ASP A 97 0.95 -11.11 -11.62
N GLU A 98 1.13 -9.89 -11.10
CA GLU A 98 2.27 -9.01 -11.42
C GLU A 98 3.62 -9.67 -11.07
N ASN A 99 3.71 -10.38 -9.93
CA ASN A 99 4.93 -11.08 -9.54
C ASN A 99 5.24 -12.25 -10.50
N THR A 100 4.20 -12.94 -10.95
CA THR A 100 4.33 -14.07 -11.88
C THR A 100 4.82 -13.57 -13.24
N GLU A 101 4.21 -12.52 -13.76
CA GLU A 101 4.63 -11.90 -15.02
C GLU A 101 6.08 -11.39 -14.96
N LEU A 102 6.46 -10.68 -13.89
CA LEU A 102 7.83 -10.19 -13.71
C LEU A 102 8.85 -11.33 -13.61
N ARG A 103 8.48 -12.46 -12.99
CA ARG A 103 9.35 -13.65 -12.93
C ARG A 103 9.54 -14.27 -14.30
N GLU A 104 8.48 -14.38 -15.10
CA GLU A 104 8.56 -14.89 -16.48
C GLU A 104 9.42 -13.98 -17.36
N GLN A 105 9.21 -12.66 -17.31
CA GLN A 105 10.03 -11.69 -18.03
C GLN A 105 11.50 -11.75 -17.61
N LEU A 106 11.78 -11.87 -16.31
CA LEU A 106 13.15 -12.02 -15.82
C LEU A 106 13.79 -13.31 -16.32
N ALA A 107 13.06 -14.44 -16.30
CA ALA A 107 13.55 -15.71 -16.81
C ALA A 107 13.86 -15.62 -18.32
N GLN A 108 12.96 -15.03 -19.09
CA GLN A 108 13.14 -14.83 -20.53
C GLN A 108 14.34 -13.93 -20.84
N ASN A 109 14.46 -12.79 -20.15
CA ASN A 109 15.60 -11.89 -20.30
C ASN A 109 16.92 -12.56 -19.92
N THR A 110 16.92 -13.39 -18.87
CA THR A 110 18.10 -14.16 -18.46
C THR A 110 18.51 -15.15 -19.54
N MET A 111 17.55 -15.86 -20.14
CA MET A 111 17.83 -16.78 -21.24
C MET A 111 18.38 -16.07 -22.47
N SER A 112 17.76 -14.96 -22.89
CA SER A 112 18.24 -14.15 -24.01
C SER A 112 19.65 -13.59 -23.76
N LEU A 113 19.95 -13.14 -22.53
CA LEU A 113 21.30 -12.71 -22.16
C LEU A 113 22.33 -13.84 -22.25
N ILE A 114 21.97 -15.06 -21.80
CA ILE A 114 22.84 -16.23 -21.94
C ILE A 114 23.11 -16.54 -23.42
N GLU A 115 22.11 -16.46 -24.28
CA GLU A 115 22.26 -16.67 -25.72
C GLU A 115 23.17 -15.62 -26.37
N ILE A 116 23.00 -14.35 -26.01
CA ILE A 116 23.88 -13.26 -26.46
C ILE A 116 25.32 -13.51 -26.01
N VAL A 117 25.53 -13.87 -24.74
CA VAL A 117 26.85 -14.20 -24.20
C VAL A 117 27.50 -15.35 -24.97
N LYS A 118 26.74 -16.42 -25.26
CA LYS A 118 27.22 -17.55 -26.08
C LYS A 118 27.59 -17.10 -27.49
N ALA A 119 26.73 -16.32 -28.14
CA ALA A 119 26.98 -15.82 -29.49
C ALA A 119 28.23 -14.92 -29.56
N VAL A 120 28.44 -14.04 -28.58
CA VAL A 120 29.64 -13.20 -28.50
C VAL A 120 30.89 -14.06 -28.26
N LYS A 121 30.82 -15.05 -27.37
CA LYS A 121 31.93 -15.97 -27.10
C LYS A 121 32.34 -16.80 -28.32
N ILE A 122 31.38 -17.21 -29.16
CA ILE A 122 31.64 -17.99 -30.38
C ILE A 122 32.19 -17.10 -31.50
N ASN A 123 31.61 -15.91 -31.68
CA ASN A 123 31.88 -15.07 -32.85
C ASN A 123 32.97 -14.00 -32.63
N THR A 124 33.48 -13.85 -31.41
CA THR A 124 34.48 -12.81 -31.08
C THR A 124 35.59 -13.36 -30.21
N VAL A 125 36.73 -12.66 -30.20
CA VAL A 125 37.91 -12.99 -29.37
C VAL A 125 37.79 -12.41 -27.95
N ILE A 126 36.64 -11.82 -27.60
CA ILE A 126 36.43 -11.10 -26.35
C ILE A 126 36.26 -12.10 -25.20
N SER A 127 37.05 -11.94 -24.13
CA SER A 127 36.88 -12.72 -22.90
C SER A 127 35.68 -12.21 -22.11
N VAL A 128 34.50 -12.73 -22.45
CA VAL A 128 33.21 -12.35 -21.82
C VAL A 128 33.23 -12.62 -20.31
N GLU A 129 33.92 -13.67 -19.85
CA GLU A 129 34.05 -14.01 -18.43
C GLU A 129 34.75 -12.90 -17.63
N SER A 130 35.81 -12.29 -18.18
CA SER A 130 36.50 -11.18 -17.53
C SER A 130 35.63 -9.93 -17.42
N LEU A 131 34.78 -9.68 -18.43
CA LEU A 131 33.88 -8.53 -18.47
C LEU A 131 32.69 -8.69 -17.53
N LEU A 132 32.20 -9.91 -17.34
CA LEU A 132 31.08 -10.19 -16.45
C LEU A 132 31.52 -10.27 -14.98
N ALA A 133 32.74 -10.71 -14.69
CA ALA A 133 33.23 -10.94 -13.33
C ALA A 133 33.00 -9.80 -12.31
N PRO A 134 33.13 -8.50 -12.67
CA PRO A 134 32.83 -7.39 -11.75
C PRO A 134 31.35 -7.20 -11.44
N HIS A 135 30.47 -7.69 -12.31
CA HIS A 135 29.01 -7.48 -12.25
C HIS A 135 28.25 -8.71 -11.73
N VAL A 136 28.89 -9.88 -11.67
CA VAL A 136 28.30 -11.07 -11.06
C VAL A 136 28.32 -10.94 -9.54
N ILE A 137 27.15 -11.11 -8.92
CA ILE A 137 27.03 -11.15 -7.46
C ILE A 137 27.84 -12.36 -6.96
N ARG A 138 28.89 -12.12 -6.16
CA ARG A 138 29.83 -13.15 -5.68
C ARG A 138 29.14 -14.31 -4.95
N GLU A 139 27.96 -14.09 -4.39
CA GLU A 139 27.15 -15.11 -3.71
C GLU A 139 26.56 -16.15 -4.67
N LEU A 140 26.35 -15.80 -5.95
CA LEU A 140 25.90 -16.74 -6.99
C LEU A 140 27.02 -17.64 -7.51
N VAL A 141 28.29 -17.28 -7.29
CA VAL A 141 29.47 -18.05 -7.73
C VAL A 141 29.81 -19.20 -6.76
N LYS A 142 29.25 -19.19 -5.54
CA LYS A 142 29.51 -20.22 -4.51
C LYS A 142 28.48 -21.37 -4.49
N ARG A 143 27.51 -21.38 -5.41
CA ARG A 143 26.59 -22.51 -5.62
C ARG A 143 27.11 -23.40 -6.73
#